data_AF-A0A654M0T2-F1
#
_entry.id   AF-A0A654M0T2-F1
#
_cell.length_a   1.000
_cell.length_b   1.000
_cell.length_c   1.000
_cell.angle_alpha   90.00
_cell.angle_beta   90.00
_cell.angle_gamma   90.00
#
_symmetry.space_group_name_H-M   'P 1'
#
loop_
_entity.id
_entity.type
_entity.pdbx_description
1 polymer ?
#
loop_
_entity_poly.entity_id
_entity_poly.type
_entity_poly.pdbx_seq_one_letter_code
_entity_poly.pdbx_strand_id
1 'polypeptide(L)' 'MVIDVCNRFEVETSICGESGSQSEMAQILVRYGIKSISCNRDAIETISTTVFEEEQRLDKTKEKVG' A
#
# COMPACT_ATOMS: atom_id res chain seq x y z
N MET A 1 -3.06 6.07 -11.97
CA MET A 1 -3.83 4.99 -11.30
C MET A 1 -5.03 5.61 -10.60
N VAL A 2 -6.12 4.87 -10.37
CA VAL A 2 -7.31 5.40 -9.66
C VAL A 2 -6.94 6.03 -8.32
N ILE A 3 -6.05 5.38 -7.56
CA ILE A 3 -5.57 5.83 -6.25
C ILE A 3 -4.94 7.23 -6.31
N ASP A 4 -4.04 7.50 -7.26
CA ASP A 4 -3.39 8.82 -7.42
C ASP A 4 -4.41 9.93 -7.65
N VAL A 5 -5.43 9.68 -8.47
CA VAL A 5 -6.50 10.65 -8.73
C VAL A 5 -7.32 10.87 -7.45
N CYS A 6 -7.72 9.79 -6.78
CA CYS A 6 -8.48 9.88 -5.53
C CYS A 6 -7.72 10.65 -4.45
N ASN A 7 -6.42 10.41 -4.28
CA ASN A 7 -5.58 11.11 -3.30
C ASN A 7 -5.52 12.63 -3.55
N ARG A 8 -5.50 13.07 -4.82
CA ARG A 8 -5.54 14.52 -5.16
C ARG A 8 -6.84 15.21 -4.75
N PHE A 9 -7.92 14.45 -4.61
CA PHE A 9 -9.23 14.94 -4.18
C PHE A 9 -9.56 14.52 -2.74
N GLU A 10 -8.56 14.08 -1.97
CA GLU A 10 -8.72 13.62 -0.58
C GLU A 10 -9.75 12.49 -0.43
N VAL A 11 -9.90 11.66 -1.47
CA VAL A 11 -10.77 10.49 -1.48
C VAL A 11 -9.97 9.26 -1.07
N GLU A 12 -10.38 8.61 0.02
CA GLU A 12 -9.73 7.38 0.48
C GLU A 12 -10.04 6.19 -0.42
N THR A 13 -9.04 5.33 -0.62
CA THR A 13 -9.18 4.11 -1.42
C THR A 13 -8.82 2.88 -0.62
N SER A 14 -9.56 1.80 -0.86
CA SER A 14 -9.33 0.49 -0.28
C SER A 14 -9.42 -0.60 -1.36
N ILE A 15 -8.76 -1.73 -1.11
CA ILE A 15 -8.87 -2.93 -1.95
C ILE A 15 -9.40 -4.11 -1.15
N CYS A 16 -10.24 -4.91 -1.79
CA CYS A 16 -10.78 -6.16 -1.27
C CYS A 16 -10.61 -7.28 -2.31
N GLY A 17 -10.67 -8.53 -1.85
CA GLY A 17 -10.53 -9.71 -2.70
C GLY A 17 -9.11 -10.29 -2.70
N GLU A 18 -8.89 -11.32 -3.51
CA GLU A 18 -7.65 -12.11 -3.49
C GLU A 18 -6.40 -11.27 -3.74
N SER A 19 -6.50 -10.22 -4.56
CA SER A 19 -5.38 -9.31 -4.84
C SER A 19 -4.83 -8.62 -3.60
N GLY A 20 -5.62 -8.43 -2.55
CA GLY A 20 -5.14 -7.87 -1.29
C GLY A 20 -4.22 -8.81 -0.50
N SER A 21 -4.22 -10.10 -0.83
CA SER A 21 -3.36 -11.12 -0.20
C SER A 21 -2.06 -11.38 -0.95
N GLN A 22 -1.77 -10.59 -2.00
CA GLN A 22 -0.54 -10.70 -2.79
C GLN A 22 0.45 -9.61 -2.38
N SER A 23 1.65 -9.99 -1.94
CA SER A 23 2.67 -9.04 -1.47
C SER A 23 3.08 -8.05 -2.56
N GLU A 24 3.31 -8.51 -3.80
CA GLU A 24 3.65 -7.62 -4.92
C GLU A 24 2.57 -6.55 -5.15
N MET A 25 1.28 -6.94 -5.08
CA MET A 25 0.19 -5.99 -5.18
C MET A 25 0.19 -5.01 -4.00
N ALA A 26 0.37 -5.48 -2.77
CA ALA A 26 0.46 -4.60 -1.60
C ALA A 26 1.57 -3.56 -1.75
N GLN A 27 2.74 -3.94 -2.26
CA GLN A 27 3.83 -3.00 -2.52
C GLN A 27 3.42 -1.91 -3.51
N ILE A 28 2.80 -2.29 -4.63
CA ILE A 28 2.33 -1.34 -5.65
C ILE A 28 1.31 -0.38 -5.03
N LEU A 29 0.31 -0.91 -4.32
CA LEU A 29 -0.76 -0.10 -3.73
C LEU A 29 -0.23 0.89 -2.69
N VAL A 30 0.74 0.49 -1.86
CA VAL A 30 1.42 1.38 -0.90
C VAL A 30 2.18 2.48 -1.62
N ARG A 31 2.91 2.18 -2.70
CA ARG A 31 3.61 3.21 -3.51
C ARG A 31 2.66 4.25 -4.09
N TYR A 32 1.43 3.85 -4.42
CA TYR A 32 0.39 4.76 -4.90
C TYR A 32 -0.38 5.47 -3.77
N GLY A 33 -0.15 5.10 -2.51
CA GLY A 33 -0.79 5.71 -1.35
C GLY A 33 -2.20 5.21 -1.09
N ILE A 34 -2.43 3.89 -1.18
CA ILE A 34 -3.70 3.30 -0.74
C ILE A 34 -3.91 3.52 0.76
N LYS A 35 -5.18 3.64 1.20
CA LYS A 35 -5.49 3.83 2.62
C LYS A 35 -5.67 2.52 3.38
N SER A 36 -6.21 1.48 2.75
CA SER A 36 -6.38 0.17 3.40
C SER A 36 -6.35 -1.00 2.41
N ILE A 37 -5.91 -2.16 2.90
CA ILE A 37 -5.86 -3.42 2.18
C ILE A 37 -6.56 -4.49 3.00
N SER A 38 -7.60 -5.12 2.44
CA SER A 38 -8.23 -6.31 3.03
C SER A 38 -7.56 -7.56 2.45
N CYS A 39 -7.11 -8.46 3.32
CA CYS A 39 -6.46 -9.72 2.94
C CYS A 39 -7.01 -10.90 3.74
N ASN A 40 -6.73 -12.11 3.26
CA ASN A 40 -7.08 -13.33 3.97
C ASN A 40 -6.31 -13.43 5.29
N ARG A 41 -6.90 -14.09 6.28
CA ARG A 41 -6.37 -14.16 7.65
C ARG A 41 -4.95 -14.76 7.70
N ASP A 42 -4.69 -15.76 6.87
CA ASP A 42 -3.39 -16.42 6.70
C ASP A 42 -2.32 -15.52 6.07
N ALA A 43 -2.74 -14.50 5.30
CA ALA A 43 -1.83 -13.56 4.63
C ALA A 43 -1.53 -12.29 5.46
N ILE A 44 -2.23 -12.05 6.59
CA ILE A 44 -2.12 -10.81 7.37
C ILE A 44 -0.67 -10.49 7.75
N GLU A 45 0.07 -11.46 8.26
CA GLU A 45 1.46 -11.24 8.70
C GLU A 45 2.36 -10.84 7.52
N THR A 46 2.28 -11.57 6.42
CA THR A 46 3.06 -11.28 5.21
C THR A 46 2.73 -9.91 4.63
N ILE A 47 1.45 -9.56 4.56
CA ILE A 47 1.01 -8.26 4.03
C ILE A 47 1.40 -7.13 4.96
N SER A 48 1.25 -7.29 6.28
CA SER A 48 1.65 -6.27 7.26
C SER A 48 3.15 -5.99 7.18
N THR A 49 3.99 -7.02 7.10
CA THR A 49 5.44 -6.86 6.95
C THR A 49 5.77 -6.17 5.63
N THR A 50 5.12 -6.58 4.52
CA THR A 50 5.33 -5.97 3.20
C THR A 50 4.97 -4.48 3.21
N VAL A 51 3.84 -4.10 3.81
CA VAL A 51 3.41 -2.70 3.94
C VAL A 51 4.45 -1.91 4.73
N PHE A 52 4.86 -2.42 5.89
CA PHE A 52 5.86 -1.77 6.75
C PHE A 52 7.19 -1.55 6.03
N GLU A 53 7.73 -2.57 5.35
CA GLU A 53 8.99 -2.46 4.61
C GLU A 53 8.92 -1.41 3.49
N GLU A 54 7.80 -1.34 2.78
CA GLU A 54 7.62 -0.38 1.71
C GLU A 54 7.41 1.05 2.21
N GLU A 55 6.66 1.25 3.29
CA GLU A 55 6.55 2.57 3.94
C GLU A 55 7.92 3.07 4.39
N GLN A 56 8.72 2.22 5.04
CA GLN A 56 10.08 2.55 5.46
C GLN A 56 11.00 2.88 4.27
N ARG A 57 10.83 2.20 3.13
CA ARG A 57 11.58 2.47 1.90
C ARG A 57 11.21 3.84 1.32
N LEU A 58 9.92 4.19 1.33
CA LEU A 58 9.43 5.48 0.84
C LEU A 58 9.95 6.62 1.71
N ASP A 59 9.93 6.49 3.03
CA ASP A 59 10.41 7.53 3.94
C ASP A 59 11.92 7.78 3.80
N LYS A 60 12.73 6.71 3.73
CA LYS A 60 14.17 6.83 3.43
C LYS A 60 14.46 7.49 2.09
N THR A 61 13.54 7.39 1.13
CA THR A 61 13.68 8.02 -0.18
C THR A 61 13.36 9.51 -0.09
N LYS A 62 12.37 9.92 0.71
CA LYS A 62 12.04 11.33 0.96
C LYS A 62 13.20 12.07 1.65
N GLU A 63 13.87 11.42 2.61
CA GLU A 63 15.03 12.00 3.32
C GLU A 63 16.24 12.29 2.42
N LYS A 64 16.39 11.58 1.29
CA LYS A 64 17.53 11.76 0.37
C LYS A 64 17.34 12.85 -0.68
N VAL A 65 16.11 13.35 -0.82
CA VAL A 65 15.74 14.34 -1.86
C VAL A 65 15.46 15.72 -1.24
N GLY A 66 15.43 15.81 0.10
CA GLY A 66 15.25 17.06 0.86
C GLY A 66 16.54 17.81 1.15
#